data_AF-A0A3M9MUQ8-F1
#
_entry.id   AF-A0A3M9MUQ8-F1
#
_cell.length_a   1.000
_cell.length_b   1.000
_cell.length_c   1.000
_cell.angle_alpha   90.00
_cell.angle_beta   90.00
_cell.angle_gamma   90.00
#
_symmetry.space_group_name_H-M   'P 1'
#
loop_
_entity.id
_entity.type
_entity.pdbx_description
1 polymer ?
#
loop_
_entity_poly.entity_id
_entity_poly.type
_entity_poly.pdbx_seq_one_letter_code
_entity_poly.pdbx_strand_id
1 'polypeptide(L)'
;MRKELKDFNWHVYGLSLSDYEYTFQIVTEVIRDRQKQLQQKIDTLEVFDGDGNLIDLSTGESDEAIDDIAYYNYIENLYLWHFGLWRLQGVFEGILRQEFFHQEKLSGLKSKLDFVKKLNYRISKSDYEEILEWGKLRNALSHHPPE
;
A
#
# COMPACT_ATOMS: atom_id res chain seq x y z
N MET A 1 17.18 -10.73 -7.38
CA MET A 1 15.73 -10.44 -7.40
C MET A 1 14.89 -11.28 -8.38
N ARG A 2 14.96 -11.10 -9.72
CA ARG A 2 14.03 -11.80 -10.65
C ARG A 2 14.09 -13.33 -10.56
N LYS A 3 15.27 -13.90 -10.31
CA LYS A 3 15.48 -15.34 -10.15
C LYS A 3 14.88 -15.83 -8.82
N GLU A 4 15.19 -15.16 -7.72
CA GLU A 4 14.61 -15.44 -6.39
C GLU A 4 13.07 -15.38 -6.40
N LEU A 5 12.47 -14.42 -7.12
CA LEU A 5 11.01 -14.29 -7.25
C LEU A 5 10.37 -15.42 -8.07
N LYS A 6 11.11 -16.06 -8.97
CA LYS A 6 10.62 -17.18 -9.79
C LYS A 6 10.76 -18.54 -9.10
N ASP A 7 11.78 -18.67 -8.27
CA ASP A 7 12.07 -19.91 -7.53
C ASP A 7 11.18 -20.04 -6.27
N PHE A 8 10.37 -19.02 -5.97
CA PHE A 8 9.37 -19.07 -4.91
C PHE A 8 8.25 -20.05 -5.29
N ASN A 9 8.03 -21.08 -4.48
CA ASN A 9 7.03 -22.13 -4.69
C ASN A 9 5.60 -21.62 -4.37
N TRP A 10 5.15 -20.60 -5.12
CA TRP A 10 3.89 -19.88 -4.91
C TRP A 10 2.63 -20.75 -5.01
N HIS A 11 2.76 -21.96 -5.54
CA HIS A 11 1.68 -22.93 -5.69
C HIS A 11 1.53 -23.91 -4.52
N VAL A 12 2.54 -24.03 -3.64
CA VAL A 12 2.61 -25.14 -2.69
C VAL A 12 1.68 -24.94 -1.49
N TYR A 13 1.56 -23.70 -1.01
CA TYR A 13 0.78 -23.39 0.21
C TYR A 13 -0.53 -22.63 -0.08
N GLY A 14 -0.69 -22.07 -1.28
CA GLY A 14 -1.82 -21.21 -1.62
C GLY A 14 -1.80 -19.87 -0.89
N LEU A 15 -2.80 -19.02 -1.16
CA LEU A 15 -3.00 -17.76 -0.44
C LEU A 15 -4.06 -17.96 0.64
N SER A 16 -3.88 -17.28 1.76
CA SER A 16 -4.72 -17.37 2.94
C SER A 16 -5.06 -15.99 3.49
N LEU A 17 -6.00 -15.92 4.42
CA LEU A 17 -6.29 -14.68 5.14
C LEU A 17 -5.05 -14.16 5.90
N SER A 18 -4.20 -15.06 6.40
CA SER A 18 -2.95 -14.66 7.05
C SER A 18 -2.01 -13.91 6.10
N ASP A 19 -1.96 -14.24 4.80
CA ASP A 19 -1.18 -13.47 3.83
C ASP A 19 -1.68 -12.04 3.69
N TYR A 20 -3.00 -11.83 3.81
CA TYR A 20 -3.61 -10.51 3.80
C TYR A 20 -3.24 -9.73 5.06
N GLU A 21 -3.40 -10.35 6.22
CA GLU A 21 -3.07 -9.78 7.54
C GLU A 21 -1.58 -9.41 7.63
N TYR A 22 -0.67 -10.32 7.26
CA TYR A 22 0.77 -10.06 7.25
C TYR A 22 1.16 -8.95 6.28
N THR A 23 0.54 -8.89 5.10
CA THR A 23 0.78 -7.80 4.15
C THR A 23 0.41 -6.45 4.77
N PHE A 24 -0.78 -6.37 5.36
CA PHE A 24 -1.26 -5.15 6.01
C PHE A 24 -0.36 -4.74 7.18
N GLN A 25 0.02 -5.72 8.01
CA GLN A 25 0.92 -5.50 9.14
C GLN A 25 2.27 -4.93 8.68
N ILE A 26 2.93 -5.58 7.73
CA ILE A 26 4.26 -5.15 7.23
C ILE A 26 4.21 -3.72 6.69
N VAL A 27 3.22 -3.40 5.85
CA VAL A 27 3.09 -2.06 5.27
C VAL A 27 2.89 -1.02 6.37
N THR A 28 2.02 -1.32 7.34
CA THR A 28 1.73 -0.41 8.45
C THR A 28 2.95 -0.21 9.36
N GLU A 29 3.69 -1.28 9.67
CA GLU A 29 4.91 -1.23 10.48
C GLU A 29 6.00 -0.40 9.80
N VAL A 30 6.25 -0.63 8.51
CA VAL A 30 7.25 0.12 7.76
C VAL A 30 6.90 1.61 7.74
N ILE A 31 5.64 1.96 7.50
CA ILE A 31 5.20 3.37 7.49
C ILE A 31 5.35 4.00 8.87
N ARG A 32 4.96 3.29 9.93
CA ARG A 32 5.13 3.76 11.32
C ARG A 32 6.60 4.00 11.66
N ASP A 33 7.48 3.09 11.27
CA ASP A 33 8.90 3.23 11.55
C ASP A 33 9.53 4.37 10.73
N ARG A 34 9.06 4.59 9.51
CA ARG A 34 9.47 5.76 8.70
C ARG A 34 9.01 7.09 9.29
N GLN A 35 7.84 7.13 9.92
CA GLN A 35 7.39 8.32 10.67
C GLN A 35 8.31 8.61 11.86
N LYS A 36 8.74 7.58 12.60
CA LYS A 36 9.72 7.75 13.68
C LYS A 36 11.07 8.25 13.15
N GLN A 37 11.53 7.70 12.03
CA GLN A 37 12.77 8.14 11.38
C GLN A 37 12.66 9.58 10.88
N LEU A 38 11.49 10.01 10.39
CA LEU A 38 11.24 11.41 10.04
C LEU A 38 11.44 12.31 11.26
N GLN A 39 10.81 11.97 12.39
CA GLN A 39 10.97 12.75 13.61
C GLN A 39 12.43 12.87 14.03
N GLN A 40 13.18 11.76 14.01
CA GLN A 40 14.62 11.76 14.31
C GLN A 40 15.42 12.66 13.36
N LYS A 41 15.07 12.67 12.07
CA LYS A 41 15.73 13.56 11.09
C LYS A 41 15.42 15.02 11.37
N ILE A 42 14.20 15.36 11.75
CA ILE A 42 13.82 16.72 12.13
C ILE A 42 14.56 17.16 13.39
N ASP A 43 14.61 16.29 14.41
CA ASP A 43 15.26 16.57 15.70
C ASP A 43 16.78 16.76 15.58
N THR A 44 17.39 16.27 14.50
CA THR A 44 18.84 16.33 14.23
C THR A 44 19.19 17.23 13.03
N LEU A 45 18.20 17.95 12.50
CA LEU A 45 18.38 18.80 11.35
C LEU A 45 19.22 20.03 11.71
N GLU A 46 20.33 20.22 11.01
CA GLU A 46 21.14 21.44 11.10
C GLU A 46 20.90 22.25 9.82
N VAL A 47 20.29 23.43 9.97
CA VAL A 47 20.03 24.36 8.86
C VAL A 47 20.97 25.54 9.00
N PHE A 48 21.59 25.96 7.91
CA PHE A 48 22.54 27.07 7.88
C PHE A 48 22.03 28.20 7.00
N ASP A 49 22.28 29.44 7.39
CA ASP A 49 22.00 30.61 6.57
C ASP A 49 23.03 30.75 5.41
N GLY A 50 22.84 31.76 4.57
CA GLY A 50 23.75 32.05 3.44
C GLY A 50 25.17 32.46 3.85
N ASP A 51 25.38 32.83 5.11
CA ASP A 51 26.67 33.21 5.68
C ASP A 51 27.33 32.05 6.47
N GLY A 52 26.66 30.90 6.56
CA GLY A 52 27.15 29.68 7.21
C GLY A 52 26.88 29.60 8.72
N ASN A 53 26.00 30.44 9.27
CA ASN A 53 25.60 30.35 10.68
C ASN A 53 24.46 29.35 10.86
N LEU A 54 24.49 28.61 11.97
CA LEU A 54 23.45 27.65 12.33
C LEU A 54 22.16 28.39 12.73
N ILE A 55 21.05 28.04 12.09
CA ILE A 55 19.71 28.57 12.36
C ILE A 55 19.08 27.79 13.51
N ASP A 56 18.52 28.51 14.48
CA ASP A 56 17.75 27.91 15.57
C ASP A 56 16.35 27.51 15.07
N LEU A 57 16.07 26.20 15.03
CA LEU A 57 14.81 25.65 14.56
C LEU A 57 13.58 26.17 15.35
N SER A 58 13.77 26.67 16.58
CA SER A 58 12.67 27.23 17.39
C SER A 58 12.16 28.59 16.92
N THR A 59 12.90 29.24 16.02
CA THR A 59 12.57 30.57 15.48
C THR A 59 11.60 30.54 14.30
N GLY A 60 11.35 29.36 13.72
CA GLY A 60 10.51 29.16 12.53
C GLY A 60 11.22 29.48 11.19
N GLU A 61 12.45 29.98 11.22
CA GLU A 61 13.23 30.28 10.00
C GLU A 61 13.62 29.01 9.21
N SER A 62 13.49 27.83 9.82
CA SER A 62 13.75 26.52 9.23
C SER A 62 12.49 25.77 8.78
N ASP A 63 11.31 26.37 8.89
CA ASP A 63 10.04 25.67 8.63
C ASP A 63 9.98 25.15 7.18
N GLU A 64 10.50 25.89 6.21
CA GLU A 64 10.58 25.43 4.81
C GLU A 64 11.40 24.13 4.66
N ALA A 65 12.53 24.02 5.36
CA ALA A 65 13.37 22.82 5.29
C ALA A 65 12.68 21.61 5.96
N ILE A 66 11.94 21.84 7.05
CA ILE A 66 11.16 20.79 7.72
C ILE A 66 10.00 20.35 6.82
N ASP A 67 9.29 21.29 6.22
CA ASP A 67 8.18 21.05 5.30
C ASP A 67 8.63 20.23 4.09
N ASP A 68 9.80 20.56 3.50
CA ASP A 68 10.38 19.79 2.39
C ASP A 68 10.64 18.33 2.79
N ILE A 69 11.30 18.11 3.93
CA ILE A 69 11.60 16.74 4.41
C ILE A 69 10.31 15.97 4.71
N ALA A 70 9.33 16.63 5.33
CA ALA A 70 8.04 16.05 5.63
C ALA A 70 7.27 15.69 4.34
N TYR A 71 7.32 16.56 3.33
CA TYR A 71 6.70 16.34 2.04
C TYR A 71 7.28 15.10 1.34
N TYR A 72 8.61 14.99 1.23
CA TYR A 72 9.22 13.80 0.62
C TYR A 72 8.91 12.52 1.41
N ASN A 73 8.90 12.58 2.75
CA ASN A 73 8.50 11.44 3.56
C ASN A 73 7.05 11.01 3.31
N TYR A 74 6.15 11.99 3.15
CA TYR A 74 4.75 11.76 2.81
C TYR A 74 4.62 11.05 1.46
N ILE A 75 5.29 11.55 0.42
CA ILE A 75 5.29 10.94 -0.92
C ILE A 75 5.81 9.50 -0.88
N GLU A 76 6.92 9.25 -0.18
CA GLU A 76 7.47 7.90 -0.03
C GLU A 76 6.50 6.96 0.71
N ASN A 77 5.79 7.45 1.73
CA ASN A 77 4.78 6.66 2.45
C ASN A 77 3.55 6.38 1.57
N LEU A 78 3.15 7.31 0.69
CA LEU A 78 2.09 7.04 -0.29
C LEU A 78 2.46 5.87 -1.21
N TYR A 79 3.71 5.81 -1.68
CA TYR A 79 4.15 4.68 -2.52
C TYR A 79 4.07 3.34 -1.78
N LEU A 80 4.39 3.32 -0.49
CA LEU A 80 4.21 2.12 0.35
C LEU A 80 2.73 1.72 0.47
N TRP A 81 1.84 2.69 0.64
CA TRP A 81 0.40 2.43 0.63
C TRP A 81 -0.09 1.88 -0.71
N HIS A 82 0.39 2.43 -1.84
CA HIS A 82 0.04 1.94 -3.17
C HIS A 82 0.48 0.48 -3.36
N PHE A 83 1.72 0.15 -2.97
CA PHE A 83 2.23 -1.22 -2.98
C PHE A 83 1.39 -2.15 -2.09
N GLY A 84 1.06 -1.70 -0.88
CA GLY A 84 0.20 -2.43 0.04
C GLY A 84 -1.15 -2.76 -0.57
N LEU A 85 -1.82 -1.76 -1.16
CA LEU A 85 -3.11 -1.94 -1.83
C LEU A 85 -3.02 -2.93 -2.99
N TRP A 86 -1.95 -2.87 -3.80
CA TRP A 86 -1.72 -3.83 -4.89
C TRP A 86 -1.58 -5.26 -4.38
N ARG A 87 -0.78 -5.46 -3.34
CA ARG A 87 -0.56 -6.79 -2.78
C ARG A 87 -1.83 -7.33 -2.13
N LEU A 88 -2.52 -6.52 -1.33
CA LEU A 88 -3.77 -6.91 -0.65
C LEU A 88 -4.84 -7.33 -1.65
N GLN A 89 -5.04 -6.55 -2.72
CA GLN A 89 -5.99 -6.94 -3.77
C GLN A 89 -5.55 -8.22 -4.50
N GLY A 90 -4.26 -8.39 -4.76
CA GLY A 90 -3.72 -9.63 -5.34
C GLY A 90 -3.94 -10.87 -4.45
N VAL A 91 -3.75 -10.73 -3.13
CA VAL A 91 -4.04 -11.80 -2.15
C VAL A 91 -5.54 -12.12 -2.17
N PHE A 92 -6.38 -11.10 -2.02
CA PHE A 92 -7.84 -11.25 -1.99
C PHE A 92 -8.37 -11.95 -3.25
N GLU A 93 -8.00 -11.45 -4.43
CA GLU A 93 -8.44 -12.05 -5.70
C GLU A 93 -7.88 -13.46 -5.92
N GLY A 94 -6.71 -13.75 -5.35
CA GLY A 94 -6.11 -15.07 -5.33
C GLY A 94 -6.91 -16.05 -4.48
N ILE A 95 -7.27 -15.68 -3.25
CA ILE A 95 -8.14 -16.46 -2.37
C ILE A 95 -9.49 -16.71 -3.05
N LEU A 96 -10.11 -15.68 -3.64
CA LEU A 96 -11.38 -15.86 -4.35
C LEU A 96 -11.29 -16.92 -5.45
N ARG A 97 -10.21 -16.89 -6.23
CA ARG A 97 -9.97 -17.89 -7.28
C ARG A 97 -9.75 -19.28 -6.70
N GLN A 98 -9.02 -19.38 -5.60
CA GLN A 98 -8.69 -20.65 -4.93
C GLN A 98 -9.83 -21.25 -4.13
N GLU A 99 -10.89 -20.49 -3.82
CA GLU A 99 -12.02 -21.01 -3.04
C GLU A 99 -13.25 -21.22 -3.92
N PHE A 100 -13.51 -20.31 -4.87
CA PHE A 100 -14.80 -20.26 -5.56
C PHE A 100 -14.77 -20.62 -7.05
N PHE A 101 -13.64 -20.41 -7.74
CA PHE A 101 -13.60 -20.56 -9.20
C PHE A 101 -12.24 -21.02 -9.74
N HIS A 102 -11.84 -22.24 -9.39
CA HIS A 102 -10.51 -22.77 -9.70
C HIS A 102 -10.26 -22.93 -11.21
N GLN A 103 -11.31 -23.32 -11.94
CA GLN A 103 -11.26 -23.63 -13.36
C GLN A 103 -11.63 -22.45 -14.26
N GLU A 104 -12.32 -21.45 -13.73
CA GLU A 104 -12.77 -20.29 -14.51
C GLU A 104 -11.70 -19.21 -14.55
N LYS A 105 -11.53 -18.60 -15.74
CA LYS A 105 -10.67 -17.44 -15.93
C LYS A 105 -11.51 -16.18 -15.95
N LEU A 106 -11.79 -15.64 -14.77
CA LEU A 106 -12.54 -14.39 -14.61
C LEU A 106 -11.60 -13.18 -14.63
N SER A 107 -11.84 -12.27 -15.56
CA SER A 107 -11.08 -11.01 -15.68
C SER A 107 -11.69 -9.91 -14.82
N GLY A 108 -10.89 -9.32 -13.93
CA GLY A 108 -11.28 -8.18 -13.12
C GLY A 108 -12.09 -8.54 -11.88
N LEU A 109 -12.02 -7.65 -10.89
CA LEU A 109 -12.62 -7.82 -9.56
C LEU A 109 -14.15 -7.98 -9.60
N LYS A 110 -14.83 -7.14 -10.39
CA LYS A 110 -16.29 -7.18 -10.51
C LYS A 110 -16.81 -8.54 -10.97
N SER A 111 -16.24 -9.08 -12.05
CA SER A 111 -16.64 -10.39 -12.58
C SER A 111 -16.42 -11.52 -11.58
N LYS A 112 -15.38 -11.43 -10.75
CA LYS A 112 -15.11 -12.37 -9.66
C LYS A 112 -16.17 -12.30 -8.56
N LEU A 113 -16.52 -11.10 -8.10
CA LEU A 113 -17.56 -10.91 -7.07
C LEU A 113 -18.95 -11.33 -7.58
N ASP A 114 -19.28 -10.99 -8.83
CA ASP A 114 -20.55 -11.39 -9.45
C ASP A 114 -20.66 -12.91 -9.54
N PHE A 115 -19.55 -13.60 -9.83
CA PHE A 115 -19.51 -15.06 -9.84
C PHE A 115 -19.76 -15.65 -8.45
N VAL A 116 -19.11 -15.11 -7.41
CA VAL A 116 -19.34 -15.54 -6.01
C VAL A 116 -20.81 -15.38 -5.61
N LYS A 117 -21.46 -14.27 -5.99
CA LYS A 117 -22.90 -14.08 -5.76
C LYS A 117 -23.77 -15.11 -6.50
N LYS A 118 -23.39 -15.49 -7.72
CA LYS A 118 -24.10 -16.53 -8.49
C LYS A 118 -24.00 -17.91 -7.84
N LEU A 119 -22.94 -18.16 -7.08
CA LEU A 119 -22.79 -19.38 -6.26
C LEU A 119 -23.63 -19.35 -4.97
N ASN A 120 -24.59 -18.42 -4.83
CA ASN A 120 -25.45 -18.21 -3.65
C ASN A 120 -24.72 -17.76 -2.38
N TYR A 121 -23.46 -17.32 -2.46
CA TYR A 121 -22.80 -16.66 -1.33
C TYR A 121 -23.36 -15.25 -1.14
N ARG A 122 -23.53 -14.87 0.13
CA ARG A 122 -24.07 -13.56 0.51
C ARG A 122 -22.92 -12.58 0.73
N ILE A 123 -22.79 -11.63 -0.17
CA ILE A 123 -21.98 -10.42 0.01
C ILE A 123 -22.99 -9.29 0.23
N SER A 124 -22.84 -8.51 1.31
CA SER A 124 -23.71 -7.37 1.53
C SER A 124 -23.54 -6.36 0.39
N LYS A 125 -24.58 -5.55 0.11
CA LYS A 125 -24.48 -4.54 -0.94
C LYS A 125 -23.37 -3.52 -0.62
N SER A 126 -23.25 -3.13 0.65
CA SER A 126 -22.23 -2.20 1.14
C SER A 126 -20.82 -2.73 0.89
N ASP A 127 -20.53 -3.96 1.33
CA ASP A 127 -19.19 -4.55 1.16
C ASP A 127 -18.86 -4.73 -0.32
N TYR A 128 -19.84 -5.16 -1.12
CA TYR A 128 -19.66 -5.30 -2.56
C TYR A 128 -19.27 -3.97 -3.23
N GLU A 129 -19.97 -2.89 -2.89
CA GLU A 129 -19.70 -1.56 -3.43
C GLU A 129 -18.34 -1.03 -2.93
N GLU A 130 -18.05 -1.19 -1.65
CA GLU A 130 -16.77 -0.78 -1.06
C GLU A 130 -15.57 -1.50 -1.69
N ILE A 131 -15.64 -2.82 -1.86
CA ILE A 131 -14.58 -3.61 -2.52
C ILE A 131 -14.36 -3.12 -3.96
N LEU A 132 -15.43 -2.75 -4.68
CA LEU A 132 -15.29 -2.19 -6.02
C LEU A 132 -14.65 -0.80 -6.02
N GLU A 133 -14.97 0.06 -5.05
CA GLU A 133 -14.31 1.36 -4.89
C GLU A 133 -12.82 1.21 -4.61
N TRP A 134 -12.43 0.31 -3.72
CA TRP A 134 -11.02 -0.03 -3.49
C TRP A 134 -10.33 -0.52 -4.77
N GLY A 135 -11.01 -1.36 -5.56
CA GLY A 135 -10.50 -1.81 -6.86
C GLY A 135 -10.35 -0.67 -7.88
N LYS A 136 -11.26 0.31 -7.88
CA LYS A 136 -11.15 1.51 -8.74
C LYS A 136 -9.99 2.39 -8.32
N LEU A 137 -9.85 2.67 -7.02
CA LEU A 137 -8.73 3.43 -6.47
C LEU A 137 -7.40 2.77 -6.86
N ARG A 138 -7.30 1.45 -6.66
CA ARG A 138 -6.12 0.70 -7.06
C ARG A 138 -5.78 0.88 -8.54
N ASN A 139 -6.77 0.72 -9.41
CA ASN A 139 -6.58 0.87 -10.85
C ASN A 139 -6.17 2.30 -11.22
N ALA A 140 -6.76 3.31 -10.58
CA ALA A 140 -6.37 4.70 -10.77
C ALA A 140 -4.89 4.90 -10.42
N LEU A 141 -4.44 4.41 -9.27
CA LEU A 141 -3.04 4.49 -8.83
C LEU A 141 -2.07 3.72 -9.74
N SER A 142 -2.51 2.62 -10.35
CA SER A 142 -1.68 1.84 -11.29
C SER A 142 -1.56 2.49 -12.68
N HIS A 143 -2.62 3.15 -13.16
CA HIS A 143 -2.68 3.69 -14.53
C HIS A 143 -2.37 5.18 -14.60
N HIS A 144 -2.59 5.90 -13.51
CA HIS A 144 -2.39 7.33 -13.35
C HIS A 144 -1.72 7.54 -11.98
N PRO A 145 -0.45 7.08 -11.81
CA PRO A 145 0.27 7.37 -10.57
C PRO A 145 0.28 8.89 -10.35
N PRO A 146 -0.01 9.38 -9.13
CA PRO A 146 0.04 10.81 -8.85
C PRO A 146 1.46 11.33 -9.13
N GLU A 147 1.54 12.51 -9.77
CA GLU A 147 2.79 13.25 -10.01
C GLU A 147 3.44 13.68 -8.70
#